data_AF-A0A3D2Y0R5-F1
#
_entry.id   AF-A0A3D2Y0R5-F1
#
_cell.length_a   1.000
_cell.length_b   1.000
_cell.length_c   1.000
_cell.angle_alpha   90.00
_cell.angle_beta   90.00
_cell.angle_gamma   90.00
#
_symmetry.space_group_name_H-M   'P 1'
#
loop_
_entity.id
_entity.type
_entity.pdbx_description
1 polymer ?
#
loop_
_entity_poly.entity_id
_entity_poly.type
_entity_poly.pdbx_seq_one_letter_code
_entity_poly.pdbx_strand_id
1 'polypeptide(L)' 'MINWSTLTSAQQVEALARPAMADSAKLRATVADILTEVLTRGDEAVLEFTRRFDSPKLTSLKLSIEK' A
#
# COMPACT_ATOMS: atom_id res chain seq x y z
N MET A 1 9.39 12.71 24.60
CA MET A 1 9.72 11.58 25.48
C MET A 1 8.58 11.45 26.48
N ILE A 2 7.97 10.27 26.62
CA ILE A 2 6.85 10.03 27.54
C ILE A 2 7.43 9.61 28.90
N ASN A 3 6.97 10.21 30.00
CA ASN A 3 7.32 9.77 31.35
C ASN A 3 6.36 8.66 31.80
N TRP A 4 6.77 7.40 31.63
CA TRP A 4 5.92 6.23 31.79
C TRP A 4 5.34 6.05 33.20
N SER A 5 6.13 6.35 34.22
CA SER A 5 5.76 6.15 35.63
C SER A 5 4.70 7.12 36.13
N THR A 6 4.46 8.22 35.42
CA THR A 6 3.43 9.22 35.76
C THR A 6 2.11 9.01 35.04
N LEU A 7 2.02 8.01 34.16
CA LEU A 7 0.82 7.71 33.39
C LEU A 7 -0.16 6.85 34.19
N THR A 8 -1.44 7.13 34.01
CA THR A 8 -2.52 6.20 34.38
C THR A 8 -2.52 4.97 33.46
N SER A 9 -3.15 3.87 33.88
CA SER A 9 -3.26 2.67 33.05
C SER A 9 -3.90 2.95 31.68
N ALA A 10 -4.90 3.85 31.61
CA ALA A 10 -5.52 4.24 30.35
C ALA A 10 -4.53 4.98 29.43
N GLN A 11 -3.72 5.87 29.99
CA GLN A 11 -2.69 6.61 29.22
C GLN A 11 -1.55 5.69 28.76
N GLN A 12 -1.21 4.65 29.53
CA GLN A 12 -0.23 3.65 29.11
C GLN A 12 -0.75 2.81 27.93
N VAL A 13 -2.02 2.40 27.96
CA VAL A 13 -2.66 1.70 26.83
C VAL A 13 -2.65 2.57 25.58
N GLU A 14 -3.00 3.85 25.70
CA GLU A 14 -2.98 4.79 24.58
C GLU A 14 -1.55 5.01 24.04
N ALA A 15 -0.55 5.16 24.91
CA ALA A 15 0.83 5.34 24.51
C ALA A 15 1.42 4.11 23.78
N LEU A 16 0.88 2.92 24.03
CA LEU A 16 1.23 1.67 23.34
C LEU A 16 0.36 1.39 22.12
N ALA A 17 -0.72 2.16 21.92
CA ALA A 17 -1.58 1.98 20.77
C ALA A 17 -0.78 2.26 19.50
N ARG A 18 -0.92 1.36 18.53
CA ARG A 18 -0.38 1.63 17.19
C ARG A 18 -1.15 2.82 16.62
N PRO A 19 -0.47 3.85 16.09
CA PRO A 19 -1.17 4.96 15.46
C PRO A 19 -2.16 4.43 14.43
N ALA A 20 -3.43 4.82 14.58
CA ALA A 20 -4.44 4.48 13.60
C ALA A 20 -3.97 5.00 12.24
N MET A 21 -3.85 4.12 11.24
CA MET A 21 -3.58 4.55 9.87
C MET A 21 -4.81 5.32 9.39
N ALA A 22 -4.71 6.65 9.43
CA ALA A 22 -5.84 7.57 9.28
C ALA A 22 -6.53 7.51 7.90
N ASP A 23 -5.95 6.82 6.91
CA ASP A 23 -6.41 6.86 5.52
C ASP A 23 -7.01 5.53 5.01
N SER A 24 -7.56 4.72 5.92
CA SER A 24 -8.02 3.36 5.59
C SER A 24 -9.13 3.32 4.53
N ALA A 25 -10.01 4.34 4.47
CA ALA A 25 -11.10 4.38 3.50
C ALA A 25 -10.65 4.71 2.08
N LYS A 26 -9.80 5.74 1.93
CA LYS A 26 -9.23 6.10 0.63
C LYS A 26 -8.32 4.99 0.11
N LEU A 27 -7.52 4.39 0.99
CA LEU A 27 -6.69 3.23 0.65
C LEU A 27 -7.56 2.08 0.12
N ARG A 28 -8.65 1.74 0.81
CA ARG A 28 -9.59 0.70 0.33
C ARG A 28 -10.18 1.02 -1.04
N ALA A 29 -10.59 2.26 -1.27
CA ALA A 29 -11.10 2.69 -2.57
C ALA A 29 -10.05 2.53 -3.68
N THR A 30 -8.82 3.01 -3.45
CA THR A 30 -7.72 2.86 -4.40
C THR A 30 -7.41 1.39 -4.72
N VAL A 31 -7.43 0.50 -3.71
CA VAL A 31 -7.22 -0.93 -3.94
C VAL A 31 -8.36 -1.54 -4.76
N ALA A 32 -9.61 -1.18 -4.47
CA ALA A 32 -10.78 -1.66 -5.23
C ALA A 32 -10.71 -1.22 -6.70
N ASP A 33 -10.26 0.00 -6.97
CA ASP A 33 -10.06 0.50 -8.33
C ASP A 33 -8.97 -0.29 -9.07
N ILE A 34 -7.81 -0.51 -8.43
CA ILE A 34 -6.73 -1.32 -9.01
C ILE A 34 -7.22 -2.74 -9.34
N LEU A 35 -7.97 -3.36 -8.43
CA LEU A 35 -8.55 -4.70 -8.67
C LEU A 35 -9.49 -4.68 -9.87
N THR A 36 -10.36 -3.68 -9.98
CA THR A 36 -11.29 -3.53 -11.11
C THR A 36 -10.55 -3.37 -12.43
N GLU A 37 -9.52 -2.53 -12.46
CA GLU A 37 -8.70 -2.29 -13.65
C GLU A 37 -7.96 -3.57 -14.10
N VAL A 38 -7.35 -4.29 -13.16
CA VAL A 38 -6.64 -5.55 -13.48
C VAL A 38 -7.61 -6.65 -13.91
N LEU A 39 -8.79 -6.77 -13.31
CA LEU A 39 -9.80 -7.74 -13.74
C LEU A 39 -10.34 -7.43 -15.15
N THR A 40 -10.41 -6.15 -15.51
CA THR A 40 -10.99 -5.72 -16.80
C THR A 40 -9.96 -5.75 -17.93
N ARG A 41 -8.72 -5.31 -17.67
CA ARG A 41 -7.68 -5.11 -18.70
C ARG A 41 -6.49 -6.07 -18.58
N GLY A 42 -6.42 -6.87 -17.52
CA GLY A 42 -5.37 -7.87 -17.31
C GLY A 42 -3.97 -7.27 -17.28
N ASP A 43 -3.04 -7.90 -18.02
CA ASP A 43 -1.62 -7.52 -18.08
C ASP A 43 -1.39 -6.09 -18.56
N GLU A 44 -2.31 -5.51 -19.34
CA GLU A 44 -2.22 -4.11 -19.77
C GLU A 44 -2.24 -3.15 -18.57
N ALA A 45 -3.18 -3.36 -17.63
CA ALA A 45 -3.28 -2.56 -16.41
C ALA A 45 -2.06 -2.77 -15.51
N VAL A 46 -1.57 -4.00 -15.39
CA VAL A 46 -0.35 -4.30 -14.61
C VAL A 46 0.84 -3.54 -15.19
N LEU A 47 1.05 -3.61 -16.50
CA LEU A 47 2.12 -2.88 -17.19
C LEU A 47 1.98 -1.36 -17.04
N GLU A 48 0.76 -0.82 -17.10
CA GLU A 48 0.49 0.60 -16.88
C GLU A 48 0.87 1.02 -15.46
N PHE A 49 0.43 0.28 -14.44
CA PHE A 49 0.76 0.57 -13.06
C PHE A 49 2.27 0.45 -12.79
N THR A 50 2.93 -0.57 -13.31
CA THR A 50 4.39 -0.69 -13.19
C THR A 50 5.10 0.47 -13.86
N ARG A 51 4.63 0.96 -15.01
CA ARG A 51 5.21 2.17 -15.64
C ARG A 51 5.02 3.42 -14.80
N ARG A 52 3.88 3.54 -14.12
CA ARG A 52 3.58 4.69 -13.29
C ARG A 52 4.40 4.73 -12.00
N PHE A 53 4.64 3.59 -11.37
CA PHE A 53 5.20 3.53 -10.01
C PHE A 53 6.67 3.10 -9.97
N ASP A 54 7.10 2.21 -10.87
CA ASP A 54 8.39 1.51 -10.71
C ASP A 54 9.33 1.73 -11.90
N SER A 55 8.87 1.43 -13.13
CA SER A 55 9.71 1.40 -14.32
C SER A 55 8.98 1.93 -15.57
N PRO A 56 9.14 3.23 -15.93
CA PRO A 56 8.32 3.91 -16.93
C PRO A 56 8.47 3.38 -18.35
N LYS A 57 9.47 2.54 -18.62
CA LYS A 57 9.77 1.98 -19.94
C LYS A 57 9.51 0.48 -20.04
N LEU A 58 8.93 -0.16 -19.01
CA LEU A 58 8.69 -1.60 -19.03
C LEU A 58 7.69 -1.96 -20.13
N THR A 59 8.07 -2.94 -20.97
CA THR A 59 7.28 -3.44 -22.09
C THR A 59 6.84 -4.89 -21.95
N SER A 60 7.52 -5.67 -21.11
CA SER A 60 7.21 -7.09 -20.86
C SER A 60 7.21 -7.38 -19.37
N LEU A 61 6.20 -8.12 -18.91
CA LEU A 61 6.14 -8.63 -17.53
C LEU A 61 7.03 -9.85 -17.33
N LYS A 62 7.07 -10.73 -18.33
CA LYS A 62 7.86 -11.97 -18.24
C LYS A 62 9.33 -11.64 -18.41
N LEU A 63 10.13 -12.11 -17.46
CA LEU A 63 11.59 -12.10 -17.56
C LEU A 63 12.02 -12.89 -18.81
N SER A 64 12.76 -12.25 -19.70
CA SER A 64 13.43 -12.93 -20.80
C SER A 64 14.57 -13.78 -20.27
N ILE A 65 14.64 -15.04 -20.69
CA ILE A 65 15.81 -15.87 -20.45
C ILE A 65 16.89 -15.38 -21.42
N GLU A 66 17.89 -14.67 -20.92
CA GLU A 66 19.12 -14.43 -21.69
C GLU A 66 19.85 -15.76 -21.86
N LYS A 67 20.34 -16.02 -23.08
CA LYS A 67 21.05 -17.25 -23.45
C LYS A 67 22.55 -17.00 -23.49
#